data_AF-A0A6H5I0T2-F1
#
_entry.id   AF-A0A6H5I0T2-F1
#
_cell.length_a   1.000
_cell.length_b   1.000
_cell.length_c   1.000
_cell.angle_alpha   90.00
_cell.angle_beta   90.00
_cell.angle_gamma   90.00
#
_symmetry.space_group_name_H-M   'P 1'
#
loop_
_entity.id
_entity.type
_entity.pdbx_description
1 polymer ?
#
loop_
_entity_poly.entity_id
_entity_poly.type
_entity_poly.pdbx_seq_one_letter_code
_entity_poly.pdbx_strand_id
1 'polypeptide(L)' 'MLSATHIIEHAIYTKDDAPINARPYRFPAALREELHRQVNEMLETGIIEASESSYRSNIFLVPKPPDKEGNK' A
#
# COMPACT_ATOMS: atom_id res chain seq x y z
N MET A 1 15.60 -2.13 9.03
CA MET A 1 15.85 -2.33 7.59
C MET A 1 15.16 -3.61 7.16
N LEU A 2 14.21 -3.55 6.24
CA LEU A 2 13.67 -4.76 5.62
C LEU A 2 14.74 -5.34 4.68
N SER A 3 15.00 -6.64 4.80
CA SER A 3 15.93 -7.35 3.93
C SER A 3 15.15 -8.03 2.81
N ALA A 4 15.51 -7.76 1.56
CA ALA A 4 15.06 -8.54 0.41
C ALA A 4 16.18 -9.48 -0.07
N THR A 5 15.83 -10.53 -0.80
CA THR A 5 16.80 -11.41 -1.46
C THR A 5 16.54 -11.41 -2.96
N HIS A 6 17.61 -11.34 -3.75
CA HIS A 6 17.54 -11.43 -5.21
C HIS A 6 17.79 -12.86 -5.72
N ILE A 7 17.78 -13.85 -4.82
CA ILE A 7 18.07 -15.25 -5.16
C ILE A 7 16.91 -15.90 -5.94
N ILE A 8 15.67 -15.46 -5.70
CA ILE A 8 14.45 -16.02 -6.32
C ILE A 8 13.48 -14.89 -6.62
N GLU A 9 12.86 -14.96 -7.80
CA GLU A 9 11.74 -14.11 -8.19
C GLU A 9 10.44 -14.93 -8.23
N HIS A 10 9.34 -14.33 -7.75
CA HIS A 10 8.02 -14.96 -7.78
C HIS A 10 7.21 -14.44 -8.97
N ALA A 11 6.73 -15.34 -9.82
CA ALA A 11 5.81 -15.01 -10.91
C ALA A 11 4.35 -15.22 -10.45
N ILE A 12 3.51 -14.19 -10.66
CA ILE A 12 2.06 -14.24 -10.43
C ILE A 12 1.37 -14.36 -11.79
N TYR A 13 0.71 -15.49 -12.04
CA TYR A 13 -0.04 -15.70 -13.28
C TYR A 13 -1.50 -15.24 -13.11
N THR A 14 -1.92 -14.26 -13.90
CA THR A 14 -3.30 -13.78 -13.96
C THR A 14 -4.12 -14.62 -14.95
N LYS A 15 -5.45 -14.53 -14.87
CA LYS A 15 -6.35 -15.20 -15.82
C LYS A 15 -6.33 -14.55 -17.21
N ASP A 16 -6.15 -13.23 -17.23
CA ASP A 16 -6.06 -12.38 -18.41
C ASP A 16 -5.20 -11.15 -18.09
N ASP A 17 -4.91 -10.36 -19.13
CA ASP A 17 -4.12 -9.12 -19.07
C ASP A 17 -4.99 -7.86 -18.95
N ALA A 18 -6.29 -8.00 -18.64
CA ALA A 18 -7.17 -6.85 -18.55
C ALA A 18 -6.88 -6.07 -17.25
N PRO A 19 -6.50 -4.77 -17.33
CA PRO A 19 -6.13 -4.02 -16.15
C PRO A 19 -7.33 -3.66 -15.28
N ILE A 20 -7.19 -3.84 -13.98
CA ILE A 20 -8.13 -3.29 -13.00
C ILE A 20 -7.73 -1.84 -12.74
N ASN A 21 -8.53 -0.88 -13.21
CA ASN A 21 -8.30 0.55 -12.99
C ASN A 21 -9.45 1.17 -12.20
N ALA A 22 -9.38 1.06 -10.87
CA ALA A 22 -10.38 1.64 -9.98
C ALA A 22 -10.20 3.16 -9.88
N ARG A 23 -11.31 3.90 -9.97
CA ARG A 23 -11.30 5.35 -9.71
C ARG A 23 -10.93 5.59 -8.24
N PRO A 24 -9.94 6.45 -7.93
CA PRO A 24 -9.57 6.78 -6.57
C PRO A 24 -10.75 7.27 -5.76
N TYR A 25 -10.90 6.73 -4.55
CA TYR A 25 -11.87 7.22 -3.59
C TYR A 25 -11.43 8.57 -2.99
N ARG A 26 -12.40 9.42 -2.64
CA ARG A 26 -12.12 10.71 -1.98
C ARG A 26 -11.94 10.50 -0.47
N PHE A 27 -10.73 10.68 0.03
CA PHE A 27 -10.47 10.55 1.46
C PHE A 27 -11.01 11.75 2.27
N PRO A 28 -11.57 11.51 3.47
CA PRO A 28 -11.83 12.55 4.44
C PRO A 28 -10.56 13.34 4.78
N ALA A 29 -10.67 14.66 4.93
CA ALA A 29 -9.53 15.52 5.25
C ALA A 29 -8.79 15.09 6.54
N ALA A 30 -9.53 14.59 7.52
CA ALA A 30 -9.01 14.10 8.80
C ALA A 30 -8.04 12.91 8.68
N LEU A 31 -8.12 12.14 7.58
CA LEU A 31 -7.26 10.96 7.36
C LEU A 31 -6.06 11.27 6.45
N ARG A 32 -6.04 12.46 5.82
CA ARG A 32 -5.04 12.80 4.79
C ARG A 32 -3.63 12.88 5.35
N GLU A 33 -3.49 13.45 6.55
CA GLU A 33 -2.18 13.59 7.21
C GLU A 33 -1.57 12.23 7.54
N GLU A 34 -2.33 11.36 8.20
CA GLU A 34 -1.86 10.01 8.56
C GLU A 34 -1.58 9.16 7.32
N LEU A 35 -2.40 9.28 6.28
CA LEU A 35 -2.16 8.60 5.01
C LEU A 35 -0.81 9.02 4.40
N HIS A 36 -0.55 10.33 4.32
CA HIS A 36 0.72 10.82 3.77
C HIS A 36 1.91 10.39 4.64
N ARG A 37 1.76 10.41 5.97
CA ARG A 37 2.81 9.96 6.89
C ARG A 37 3.20 8.50 6.64
N GLN A 38 2.23 7.59 6.58
CA GLN A 38 2.49 6.16 6.33
C GLN A 38 3.04 5.89 4.94
N VAL A 39 2.50 6.55 3.90
CA VAL A 39 3.00 6.40 2.53
C VAL A 39 4.46 6.86 2.43
N ASN A 40 4.81 8.01 3.02
CA ASN A 40 6.18 8.50 3.02
C ASN A 40 7.11 7.57 3.79
N GLU A 41 6.69 7.06 4.95
CA GLU A 41 7.45 6.07 5.71
C GLU A 41 7.72 4.79 4.89
N MET A 42 6.72 4.29 4.15
CA MET A 42 6.88 3.12 3.28
C MET A 42 7.78 3.38 2.07
N LEU A 43 7.75 4.59 1.51
CA LEU A 43 8.67 5.02 0.44
C LEU A 43 10.10 5.11 0.95
N GLU A 44 10.32 5.77 2.10
CA GLU A 44 11.64 5.95 2.71
C GLU A 44 12.28 4.62 3.13
N THR A 45 11.47 3.67 3.59
CA THR A 45 11.92 2.32 3.96
C THR A 45 12.07 1.37 2.77
N GLY A 46 11.65 1.78 1.57
CA GLY A 46 11.73 0.98 0.35
C GLY A 46 10.73 -0.17 0.27
N ILE A 47 9.62 -0.11 1.02
CA ILE A 47 8.53 -1.09 0.93
C ILE A 47 7.71 -0.89 -0.36
N ILE A 48 7.53 0.36 -0.77
CA ILE A 48 6.81 0.74 -1.99
C ILE A 48 7.64 1.71 -2.82
N GLU A 49 7.25 1.86 -4.09
CA GLU A 49 7.87 2.79 -5.03
C GLU A 49 6.81 3.46 -5.91
N ALA A 50 7.17 4.60 -6.49
CA ALA A 50 6.34 5.25 -7.50
C ALA A 50 6.34 4.41 -8.79
N SER A 51 5.18 4.27 -9.42
CA SER A 51 5.04 3.51 -10.66
C SER A 51 4.06 4.18 -11.62
N GLU A 52 4.29 3.96 -12.92
CA GLU A 52 3.33 4.27 -13.99
C GLU A 52 2.70 2.95 -14.45
N SER A 53 1.45 2.71 -14.03
CA SER A 53 0.75 1.44 -14.31
C SER A 53 -0.67 1.68 -14.82
N SER A 54 -1.12 0.79 -15.71
CA SER A 54 -2.53 0.70 -16.12
C SER A 54 -3.41 0.13 -15.01
N TYR A 55 -2.82 -0.51 -13.99
CA TYR A 55 -3.49 -1.05 -12.83
C TYR A 55 -3.56 -0.01 -11.71
N ARG A 56 -4.73 0.07 -11.04
CA ARG A 56 -4.95 0.93 -9.89
C ARG A 56 -6.00 0.33 -8.97
N SER A 57 -5.66 0.22 -7.69
CA SER A 57 -6.56 -0.21 -6.62
C SER A 57 -6.83 0.93 -5.64
N ASN A 58 -8.00 0.91 -5.00
CA ASN A 58 -8.32 1.88 -3.95
C ASN A 58 -7.63 1.51 -2.64
N ILE A 59 -7.22 2.53 -1.88
CA ILE A 59 -6.64 2.39 -0.54
C ILE A 59 -7.66 2.83 0.52
N PHE A 60 -7.53 2.32 1.74
CA PHE A 60 -8.38 2.71 2.86
C PHE A 60 -7.54 2.75 4.13
N LEU A 61 -7.76 3.77 4.96
CA LEU A 61 -7.16 3.86 6.28
C LEU A 61 -8.18 3.41 7.32
N VAL A 62 -7.84 2.35 8.06
CA VAL A 62 -8.69 1.78 9.10
C VAL A 62 -7.93 1.84 10.43
N PRO A 63 -8.55 2.36 11.51
CA PRO A 63 -7.93 2.33 12.83
C PRO A 63 -7.65 0.90 13.25
N LYS A 64 -6.41 0.62 13.63
CA LYS A 64 -6.06 -0.66 14.24
C LYS A 64 -6.78 -0.76 15.60
N PRO A 65 -7.49 -1.86 15.89
CA PRO A 65 -7.98 -2.09 17.25
C PRO A 65 -6.80 -2.19 18.20
N PRO A 66 -6.99 -1.87 19.49
CA PRO A 66 -5.93 -2.03 20.47
C PRO A 66 -5.45 -3.48 20.49
N ASP A 67 -4.16 -3.68 20.74
CA ASP A 67 -3.63 -5.01 21.01
C ASP A 67 -4.15 -5.54 22.36
N LYS A 68 -3.74 -6.76 22.74
CA LYS A 68 -4.16 -7.39 23.99
C LYS A 68 -3.74 -6.61 25.24
N GLU A 69 -2.79 -5.70 25.11
CA GLU A 69 -2.23 -4.88 26.18
C GLU A 69 -2.79 -3.45 26.17
N GLY A 70 -3.64 -3.11 25.19
CA GLY A 70 -4.28 -1.81 25.07
C GLY A 70 -3.49 -0.79 24.24
N ASN A 71 -2.37 -1.18 23.62
CA ASN A 71 -1.57 -0.27 22.81
C ASN A 71 -2.19 -0.10 21.42
N LYS A 72 -2.05 1.11 20.85
CA LYS A 72 -2.48 1.45 19.49
C LYS A 72 -1.37 1.19 18.48
#